data_AF-A0A8C7J0T6-F1
#
_entry.id   AF-A0A8C7J0T6-F1
#
_cell.length_a   1.000
_cell.length_b   1.000
_cell.length_c   1.000
_cell.angle_alpha   90.00
_cell.angle_beta   90.00
_cell.angle_gamma   90.00
#
_symmetry.space_group_name_H-M   'P 1'
#
loop_
_entity.id
_entity.type
_entity.pdbx_description
1 polymer ?
#
loop_
_entity_poly.entity_id
_entity_poly.type
_entity_poly.pdbx_seq_one_letter_code
_entity_poly.pdbx_strand_id
1 'polypeptide(L)'
;QTLLEHKMVECFTQIAEDPDCRVVVVSGAGDVFTAGIDLMDMASEVLHPEGDDMARTSWNMRRIIAKYQETFSVIERCPKPVVVAVQGACIGGGVDLITACDIRLCTQDAWFQVKEVDIGLAADVGTLQRLPKVIGSRSLVNELALTARKMYADEAKESGLVSRVFPDKVAMLAGALEMAGEIAGRSPVAVQGTKVNLIYSRDHSVAEGLNYMATWNMSMLQTEDVMKSAAASMEKKSPKTITFSKL
;
A
#
# COMPACT_ATOMS: atom_id res chain seq x y z
N GLN A 1 17.22 2.68 11.14
CA GLN A 1 15.85 2.28 10.73
C GLN A 1 14.78 3.29 11.12
N THR A 2 14.82 3.81 12.36
CA THR A 2 14.02 4.93 12.88
C THR A 2 13.87 6.11 11.91
N LEU A 3 14.90 6.42 11.13
CA LEU A 3 14.84 7.48 10.13
C LEU A 3 13.85 7.17 8.98
N LEU A 4 13.71 5.92 8.55
CA LEU A 4 12.79 5.54 7.47
C LEU A 4 11.34 5.54 7.95
N GLU A 5 11.07 5.04 9.16
CA GLU A 5 9.73 5.04 9.76
C GLU A 5 9.19 6.47 9.89
N HIS A 6 9.96 7.35 10.55
CA HIS A 6 9.60 8.76 10.70
C HIS A 6 9.42 9.43 9.34
N LYS A 7 10.32 9.18 8.38
CA LYS A 7 10.22 9.76 7.04
C LYS A 7 9.04 9.26 6.24
N MET A 8 8.64 8.00 6.36
CA MET A 8 7.48 7.46 5.65
C MET A 8 6.19 8.06 6.19
N VAL A 9 6.05 8.15 7.52
CA VAL A 9 4.90 8.80 8.17
C VAL A 9 4.82 10.26 7.76
N GLU A 10 5.93 11.01 7.87
CA GLU A 10 5.99 12.42 7.46
C GLU A 10 5.68 12.60 5.97
N CYS A 11 6.30 11.80 5.10
CA CYS A 11 6.12 11.87 3.66
C CYS A 11 4.66 11.63 3.25
N PHE A 12 4.03 10.55 3.73
CA PHE A 12 2.64 10.27 3.37
C PHE A 12 1.64 11.22 4.04
N THR A 13 1.99 11.81 5.18
CA THR A 13 1.20 12.90 5.78
C THR A 13 1.21 14.13 4.87
N GLN A 14 2.39 14.53 4.38
CA GLN A 14 2.51 15.65 3.44
C GLN A 14 1.81 15.37 2.11
N ILE A 15 1.98 14.17 1.54
CA ILE A 15 1.30 13.75 0.30
C ILE A 15 -0.23 13.74 0.47
N ALA A 16 -0.72 13.33 1.64
CA ALA A 16 -2.16 13.32 1.90
C ALA A 16 -2.76 14.73 1.87
N GLU A 17 -1.99 15.75 2.24
CA GLU A 17 -2.42 17.15 2.26
C GLU A 17 -2.08 17.93 0.97
N ASP A 18 -1.20 17.40 0.12
CA ASP A 18 -0.84 18.01 -1.15
C ASP A 18 -2.01 17.94 -2.15
N PRO A 19 -2.60 19.08 -2.56
CA PRO A 19 -3.73 19.10 -3.49
C PRO A 19 -3.32 18.87 -4.95
N ASP A 20 -2.04 19.04 -5.27
CA ASP A 20 -1.49 18.86 -6.61
C ASP A 20 -1.10 17.39 -6.86
N CYS A 21 -0.80 16.63 -5.81
CA CYS A 21 -0.54 15.20 -5.89
C CYS A 21 -1.84 14.38 -6.07
N ARG A 22 -1.91 13.57 -7.13
CA ARG A 22 -3.06 12.69 -7.42
C ARG A 22 -2.81 11.20 -7.23
N VAL A 23 -1.56 10.76 -7.42
CA VAL A 23 -1.16 9.34 -7.40
C VAL A 23 0.30 9.27 -6.95
N VAL A 24 0.63 8.26 -6.16
CA VAL A 24 2.00 7.98 -5.70
C VAL A 24 2.53 6.74 -6.40
N VAL A 25 3.80 6.77 -6.82
CA VAL A 25 4.53 5.57 -7.23
C VAL A 25 5.66 5.32 -6.23
N VAL A 26 5.69 4.13 -5.63
CA VAL A 26 6.75 3.68 -4.71
C VAL A 26 7.63 2.65 -5.43
N SER A 27 8.96 2.84 -5.35
CA SER A 27 9.94 1.88 -5.87
C SER A 27 11.22 1.90 -5.02
N GLY A 28 12.02 0.84 -5.11
CA GLY A 28 13.31 0.75 -4.41
C GLY A 28 14.48 1.22 -5.28
N ALA A 29 15.51 1.80 -4.68
CA ALA A 29 16.79 2.06 -5.36
C ALA A 29 17.62 0.76 -5.47
N GLY A 30 18.54 0.68 -6.44
CA GLY A 30 19.41 -0.49 -6.64
C GLY A 30 18.70 -1.72 -7.20
N ASP A 31 19.29 -2.89 -6.94
CA ASP A 31 18.95 -4.17 -7.61
C ASP A 31 17.73 -4.87 -7.00
N VAL A 32 17.41 -4.60 -5.74
CA VAL A 32 16.26 -5.17 -5.04
C VAL A 32 15.33 -4.07 -4.56
N PHE A 33 14.06 -4.40 -4.30
CA PHE A 33 13.10 -3.46 -3.75
C PHE A 33 13.42 -3.17 -2.28
N THR A 34 13.55 -4.20 -1.46
CA THR A 34 14.02 -4.10 -0.07
C THR A 34 14.47 -5.45 0.49
N ALA A 35 15.53 -5.43 1.29
CA ALA A 35 16.00 -6.59 2.06
C ALA A 35 15.25 -6.77 3.39
N GLY A 36 14.31 -5.87 3.72
CA GLY A 36 13.51 -5.92 4.95
C GLY A 36 14.10 -5.10 6.09
N ILE A 37 13.82 -5.52 7.32
CA ILE A 37 14.29 -4.84 8.53
C ILE A 37 15.80 -5.02 8.71
N ASP A 38 16.48 -4.02 9.25
CA ASP A 38 17.88 -4.16 9.68
C ASP A 38 17.88 -4.92 11.01
N LEU A 39 18.45 -6.13 10.99
CA LEU A 39 18.43 -7.01 12.14
C LEU A 39 19.22 -6.46 13.33
N MET A 40 20.23 -5.60 13.10
CA MET A 40 21.01 -4.99 14.18
C MET A 40 20.22 -3.89 14.87
N ASP A 41 19.54 -3.03 14.09
CA ASP A 41 18.64 -2.02 14.64
C ASP A 41 17.49 -2.67 15.41
N MET A 42 16.86 -3.70 14.83
CA MET A 42 15.80 -4.49 15.49
C MET A 42 16.30 -5.14 16.78
N ALA A 43 17.48 -5.77 16.76
CA ALA A 43 18.06 -6.39 17.95
C ALA A 43 18.33 -5.36 19.05
N SER A 44 18.77 -4.15 18.70
CA SER A 44 18.98 -3.08 19.68
C SER A 44 17.69 -2.72 20.42
N GLU A 45 16.59 -2.54 19.69
CA GLU A 45 15.29 -2.16 20.26
C GLU A 45 14.62 -3.30 21.05
N VAL A 46 14.77 -4.54 20.59
CA VAL A 46 14.15 -5.72 21.22
C VAL A 46 14.95 -6.21 22.43
N LEU A 47 16.29 -6.19 22.38
CA LEU A 47 17.15 -6.74 23.44
C LEU A 47 17.42 -5.76 24.59
N HIS A 48 17.21 -4.46 24.36
CA HIS A 48 17.41 -3.42 25.39
C HIS A 48 16.13 -2.62 25.65
N PRO A 49 15.03 -3.29 26.06
CA PRO A 49 13.78 -2.59 26.26
C PRO A 49 13.83 -1.67 27.49
N GLU A 50 13.29 -0.46 27.34
CA GLU A 50 13.15 0.48 28.47
C GLU A 50 12.02 0.03 29.42
N GLY A 51 12.30 -0.06 30.72
CA GLY A 51 11.29 -0.30 31.76
C GLY A 51 11.87 -0.97 33.02
N ASP A 52 11.29 -0.63 34.18
CA ASP A 52 11.74 -1.17 35.48
C ASP A 52 11.23 -2.59 35.77
N ASP A 53 10.16 -3.01 35.08
CA ASP A 53 9.56 -4.33 35.20
C ASP A 53 8.92 -4.79 33.89
N MET A 54 8.54 -6.07 33.83
CA MET A 54 7.97 -6.67 32.61
C MET A 54 6.74 -5.94 32.09
N ALA A 55 5.91 -5.38 32.98
CA ALA A 55 4.71 -4.65 32.57
C ALA A 55 5.06 -3.32 31.88
N ARG A 56 6.00 -2.54 32.44
CA ARG A 56 6.48 -1.28 31.86
C ARG A 56 7.24 -1.52 30.55
N THR A 57 8.11 -2.53 30.52
CA THR A 57 8.78 -2.99 29.30
C THR A 57 7.76 -3.34 28.21
N SER A 58 6.74 -4.14 28.53
CA SER A 58 5.69 -4.53 27.57
C SER A 58 4.88 -3.33 27.08
N TRP A 59 4.59 -2.38 27.97
CA TRP A 59 3.89 -1.14 27.63
C TRP A 59 4.67 -0.29 26.63
N ASN A 60 5.98 -0.14 26.85
CA ASN A 60 6.86 0.58 25.93
C ASN A 60 7.03 -0.16 24.60
N MET A 61 7.19 -1.48 24.62
CA MET A 61 7.27 -2.29 23.40
C MET A 61 6.00 -2.16 22.54
N ARG A 62 4.81 -2.19 23.15
CA ARG A 62 3.54 -1.94 22.44
C ARG A 62 3.55 -0.58 21.73
N ARG A 63 4.12 0.46 22.34
CA ARG A 63 4.22 1.80 21.72
C ARG A 63 5.17 1.81 20.53
N ILE A 64 6.27 1.06 20.59
CA ILE A 64 7.22 0.90 19.47
C ILE A 64 6.53 0.19 18.31
N ILE A 65 5.93 -0.98 18.56
CA ILE A 65 5.20 -1.75 17.53
C ILE A 65 4.11 -0.89 16.88
N ALA A 66 3.34 -0.12 17.66
CA ALA A 66 2.31 0.77 17.13
C ALA A 66 2.88 1.87 16.21
N LYS A 67 4.06 2.42 16.50
CA LYS A 67 4.74 3.38 15.61
C LYS A 67 5.21 2.70 14.31
N TYR A 68 5.69 1.47 14.39
CA TYR A 68 6.12 0.73 13.21
C TYR A 68 4.92 0.35 12.32
N GLN A 69 3.80 -0.06 12.92
CA GLN A 69 2.54 -0.25 12.19
C GLN A 69 2.09 1.02 11.47
N GLU A 70 2.26 2.18 12.09
CA GLU A 70 1.89 3.46 11.51
C GLU A 70 2.69 3.77 10.23
N THR A 71 3.96 3.35 10.16
CA THR A 71 4.84 3.52 8.98
C THR A 71 4.21 3.04 7.67
N PHE A 72 3.42 1.97 7.71
CA PHE A 72 2.71 1.46 6.53
C PHE A 72 1.23 1.82 6.54
N SER A 73 0.62 2.02 7.71
CA SER A 73 -0.80 2.38 7.82
C SER A 73 -1.09 3.77 7.24
N VAL A 74 -0.12 4.70 7.27
CA VAL A 74 -0.23 5.99 6.57
C VAL A 74 -0.44 5.86 5.06
N ILE A 75 0.05 4.79 4.42
CA ILE A 75 -0.08 4.53 2.98
C ILE A 75 -1.54 4.21 2.62
N GLU A 76 -2.16 3.33 3.42
CA GLU A 76 -3.56 2.95 3.26
C GLU A 76 -4.47 4.16 3.57
N ARG A 77 -4.15 4.93 4.62
CA ARG A 77 -4.93 6.11 5.02
C ARG A 77 -4.79 7.30 4.06
N CYS A 78 -3.70 7.37 3.29
CA CYS A 78 -3.53 8.40 2.27
C CYS A 78 -4.63 8.27 1.21
N PRO A 79 -5.43 9.31 0.93
CA PRO A 79 -6.56 9.20 0.00
C PRO A 79 -6.12 9.07 -1.46
N LYS A 80 -4.86 9.43 -1.78
CA LYS A 80 -4.28 9.28 -3.12
C LYS A 80 -3.94 7.79 -3.36
N PRO A 81 -4.24 7.22 -4.54
CA PRO A 81 -3.81 5.87 -4.87
C PRO A 81 -2.28 5.74 -4.88
N VAL A 82 -1.81 4.58 -4.43
CA VAL A 82 -0.39 4.24 -4.30
C VAL A 82 -0.12 2.99 -5.12
N VAL A 83 0.66 3.17 -6.19
CA VAL A 83 1.18 2.09 -7.04
C VAL A 83 2.57 1.74 -6.53
N VAL A 84 2.83 0.47 -6.23
CA VAL A 84 4.17 0.00 -5.87
C VAL A 84 4.75 -0.85 -6.99
N ALA A 85 6.01 -0.58 -7.31
CA ALA A 85 6.76 -1.21 -8.38
C ALA A 85 7.98 -1.94 -7.78
N VAL A 86 7.92 -3.28 -7.77
CA VAL A 86 8.84 -4.16 -7.05
C VAL A 86 9.79 -4.87 -8.00
N GLN A 87 11.08 -4.54 -7.93
CA GLN A 87 12.14 -5.33 -8.57
C GLN A 87 12.83 -6.28 -7.59
N GLY A 88 13.31 -7.43 -8.06
CA GLY A 88 14.14 -8.34 -7.26
C GLY A 88 13.49 -8.71 -5.91
N ALA A 89 14.27 -8.64 -4.82
CA ALA A 89 13.81 -9.09 -3.51
C ALA A 89 12.85 -8.08 -2.82
N CYS A 90 11.77 -8.61 -2.26
CA CYS A 90 10.85 -7.93 -1.35
C CYS A 90 10.64 -8.79 -0.09
N ILE A 91 11.38 -8.48 0.97
CA ILE A 91 11.54 -9.37 2.14
C ILE A 91 10.95 -8.73 3.41
N GLY A 92 10.28 -9.54 4.23
CA GLY A 92 9.78 -9.17 5.56
C GLY A 92 8.90 -7.93 5.50
N GLY A 93 9.32 -6.86 6.21
CA GLY A 93 8.69 -5.52 6.18
C GLY A 93 8.43 -4.95 4.78
N GLY A 94 9.09 -5.44 3.73
CA GLY A 94 8.72 -5.14 2.35
C GLY A 94 7.33 -5.65 1.96
N VAL A 95 6.95 -6.84 2.43
CA VAL A 95 5.60 -7.39 2.25
C VAL A 95 4.56 -6.57 3.01
N ASP A 96 4.88 -6.11 4.23
CA ASP A 96 4.03 -5.21 5.01
C ASP A 96 3.76 -3.89 4.28
N LEU A 97 4.80 -3.34 3.65
CA LEU A 97 4.71 -2.15 2.81
C LEU A 97 3.79 -2.38 1.60
N ILE A 98 4.09 -3.36 0.76
CA ILE A 98 3.36 -3.51 -0.53
C ILE A 98 1.91 -3.93 -0.32
N THR A 99 1.59 -4.62 0.78
CA THR A 99 0.22 -5.03 1.12
C THR A 99 -0.61 -3.86 1.67
N ALA A 100 0.03 -2.75 2.07
CA ALA A 100 -0.61 -1.47 2.37
C ALA A 100 -0.79 -0.56 1.14
N CYS A 101 -0.13 -0.86 0.01
CA CYS A 101 -0.35 -0.15 -1.26
C CYS A 101 -1.60 -0.64 -2.00
N ASP A 102 -2.12 0.18 -2.92
CA ASP A 102 -3.36 -0.12 -3.63
C ASP A 102 -3.13 -1.06 -4.82
N ILE A 103 -2.09 -0.80 -5.61
CA ILE A 103 -1.76 -1.55 -6.83
C ILE A 103 -0.30 -2.01 -6.76
N ARG A 104 -0.06 -3.28 -7.08
CA ARG A 104 1.27 -3.89 -7.06
C ARG A 104 1.69 -4.33 -8.46
N LEU A 105 2.87 -3.92 -8.88
CA LEU A 105 3.54 -4.33 -10.12
C LEU A 105 4.89 -4.94 -9.73
N CYS A 106 5.37 -5.92 -10.50
CA CYS A 106 6.70 -6.46 -10.27
C CYS A 106 7.46 -6.79 -11.56
N THR A 107 8.76 -6.98 -11.44
CA THR A 107 9.60 -7.55 -12.49
C THR A 107 9.53 -9.08 -12.50
N GLN A 108 9.97 -9.71 -13.58
CA GLN A 108 9.98 -11.18 -13.73
C GLN A 108 10.93 -11.86 -12.74
N ASP A 109 12.03 -11.19 -12.37
CA ASP A 109 12.99 -11.66 -11.37
C ASP A 109 12.57 -11.32 -9.93
N ALA A 110 11.41 -10.69 -9.74
CA ALA A 110 10.93 -10.34 -8.41
C ALA A 110 10.51 -11.57 -7.60
N TRP A 111 10.69 -11.48 -6.28
CA TRP A 111 10.20 -12.47 -5.34
C TRP A 111 9.87 -11.85 -3.99
N PHE A 112 8.92 -12.46 -3.32
CA PHE A 112 8.30 -11.97 -2.09
C PHE A 112 8.49 -12.99 -0.98
N GLN A 113 8.74 -12.53 0.25
CA GLN A 113 8.98 -13.42 1.38
C GLN A 113 8.47 -12.81 2.68
N VAL A 114 7.52 -13.50 3.32
CA VAL A 114 7.13 -13.24 4.72
C VAL A 114 8.21 -13.90 5.59
N LYS A 115 9.23 -13.12 5.98
CA LYS A 115 10.50 -13.64 6.50
C LYS A 115 10.51 -13.81 8.02
N GLU A 116 9.54 -13.25 8.70
CA GLU A 116 9.55 -13.01 10.14
C GLU A 116 9.70 -14.28 10.98
N VAL A 117 9.11 -15.40 10.54
CA VAL A 117 9.24 -16.68 11.26
C VAL A 117 10.67 -17.23 11.26
N ASP A 118 11.48 -16.93 10.23
CA ASP A 118 12.91 -17.28 10.22
C ASP A 118 13.73 -16.45 11.22
N ILE A 119 13.18 -15.32 11.68
CA ILE A 119 13.78 -14.42 12.67
C ILE A 119 13.20 -14.71 14.08
N GLY A 120 12.24 -15.62 14.20
CA GLY A 120 11.63 -16.00 15.46
C GLY A 120 10.52 -15.06 15.94
N LEU A 121 9.90 -14.30 15.02
CA LEU A 121 8.78 -13.42 15.35
C LEU A 121 7.60 -13.62 14.38
N ALA A 122 6.39 -13.32 14.83
CA ALA A 122 5.23 -13.23 13.95
C ALA A 122 5.16 -11.83 13.36
N ALA A 123 4.95 -11.69 12.04
CA ALA A 123 4.88 -10.37 11.41
C ALA A 123 3.78 -9.50 12.05
N ASP A 124 4.18 -8.33 12.54
CA ASP A 124 3.38 -7.50 13.46
C ASP A 124 3.13 -6.08 12.93
N VAL A 125 3.68 -5.72 11.76
CA VAL A 125 3.56 -4.37 11.18
C VAL A 125 2.59 -4.27 9.99
N GLY A 126 1.95 -5.37 9.57
CA GLY A 126 0.83 -5.32 8.65
C GLY A 126 0.53 -6.58 7.83
N THR A 127 1.53 -7.41 7.54
CA THR A 127 1.41 -8.55 6.61
C THR A 127 0.27 -9.49 7.03
N LEU A 128 0.19 -9.87 8.30
CA LEU A 128 -0.86 -10.79 8.78
C LEU A 128 -2.26 -10.19 8.76
N GLN A 129 -2.38 -8.86 8.73
CA GLN A 129 -3.65 -8.13 8.69
C GLN A 129 -4.10 -7.81 7.27
N ARG A 130 -3.16 -7.58 6.34
CA ARG A 130 -3.42 -7.09 4.98
C ARG A 130 -3.23 -8.14 3.89
N LEU A 131 -2.20 -8.99 3.97
CA LEU A 131 -1.96 -10.02 2.95
C LEU A 131 -3.19 -10.92 2.69
N PRO A 132 -3.89 -11.44 3.72
CA PRO A 132 -5.09 -12.25 3.50
C PRO A 132 -6.28 -11.49 2.90
N LYS A 133 -6.22 -10.14 2.87
CA LYS A 133 -7.27 -9.29 2.29
C LYS A 133 -6.96 -8.86 0.85
N VAL A 134 -5.73 -9.09 0.37
CA VAL A 134 -5.30 -8.70 -0.98
C VAL A 134 -5.02 -9.89 -1.91
N ILE A 135 -4.97 -11.11 -1.38
CA ILE A 135 -4.93 -12.35 -2.18
C ILE A 135 -6.04 -13.33 -1.75
N GLY A 136 -6.56 -14.10 -2.72
CA GLY A 136 -7.76 -14.94 -2.49
C GLY A 136 -7.50 -16.28 -1.80
N SER A 137 -6.28 -16.83 -1.89
CA SER A 137 -5.97 -18.17 -1.35
C SER A 137 -5.47 -18.10 0.09
N ARG A 138 -6.36 -18.39 1.05
CA ARG A 138 -5.99 -18.45 2.47
C ARG A 138 -4.96 -19.55 2.76
N SER A 139 -5.04 -20.69 2.06
CA SER A 139 -4.07 -21.78 2.22
C SER A 139 -2.67 -21.33 1.84
N LEU A 140 -2.53 -20.61 0.71
CA LEU A 140 -1.26 -20.06 0.26
C LEU A 140 -0.72 -19.04 1.27
N VAL A 141 -1.56 -18.13 1.78
CA VAL A 141 -1.14 -17.16 2.82
C VAL A 141 -0.55 -17.88 4.04
N ASN A 142 -1.22 -18.93 4.52
CA ASN A 142 -0.73 -19.71 5.65
C ASN A 142 0.62 -20.37 5.32
N GLU A 143 0.75 -20.97 4.14
CA GLU A 143 2.01 -21.58 3.69
C GLU A 143 3.15 -20.57 3.65
N LEU A 144 2.96 -19.41 3.02
CA LEU A 144 3.96 -18.36 2.93
C LEU A 144 4.39 -17.84 4.32
N ALA A 145 3.41 -17.57 5.20
CA ALA A 145 3.68 -17.01 6.52
C ALA A 145 4.31 -18.03 7.49
N LEU A 146 3.99 -19.32 7.37
CA LEU A 146 4.47 -20.37 8.27
C LEU A 146 5.80 -21.00 7.83
N THR A 147 6.12 -20.93 6.53
CA THR A 147 7.34 -21.54 5.98
C THR A 147 8.43 -20.53 5.64
N ALA A 148 8.09 -19.23 5.61
CA ALA A 148 8.93 -18.17 5.07
C ALA A 148 9.50 -18.48 3.67
N ARG A 149 8.87 -19.36 2.87
CA ARG A 149 9.39 -19.62 1.52
C ARG A 149 9.25 -18.38 0.63
N LYS A 150 10.06 -18.34 -0.43
CA LYS A 150 9.91 -17.33 -1.48
C LYS A 150 8.70 -17.64 -2.35
N MET A 151 7.97 -16.60 -2.71
CA MET A 151 6.97 -16.60 -3.79
C MET A 151 7.54 -15.79 -4.95
N TYR A 152 7.73 -16.42 -6.11
CA TYR A 152 8.28 -15.77 -7.31
C TYR A 152 7.19 -15.08 -8.13
N ALA A 153 7.59 -14.22 -9.07
CA ALA A 153 6.69 -13.36 -9.84
C ALA A 153 5.48 -14.07 -10.47
N ASP A 154 5.67 -15.26 -11.05
CA ASP A 154 4.58 -16.01 -11.70
C ASP A 154 3.50 -16.43 -10.69
N GLU A 155 3.92 -16.99 -9.55
CA GLU A 155 3.01 -17.37 -8.46
C GLU A 155 2.37 -16.13 -7.79
N ALA A 156 3.13 -15.03 -7.66
CA ALA A 156 2.60 -13.76 -7.16
C ALA A 156 1.52 -13.20 -8.09
N LYS A 157 1.65 -13.42 -9.40
CA LYS A 157 0.66 -13.02 -10.40
C LYS A 157 -0.56 -13.92 -10.37
N GLU A 158 -0.36 -15.24 -10.29
CA GLU A 158 -1.43 -16.24 -10.22
C GLU A 158 -2.28 -16.10 -8.95
N SER A 159 -1.64 -15.84 -7.80
CA SER A 159 -2.31 -15.64 -6.52
C SER A 159 -3.08 -14.31 -6.41
N GLY A 160 -2.81 -13.36 -7.31
CA GLY A 160 -3.39 -12.02 -7.30
C GLY A 160 -2.64 -11.01 -6.43
N LEU A 161 -1.47 -11.35 -5.88
CA LEU A 161 -0.64 -10.38 -5.16
C LEU A 161 -0.26 -9.22 -6.08
N VAL A 162 0.17 -9.50 -7.32
CA VAL A 162 0.57 -8.47 -8.29
C VAL A 162 -0.39 -8.39 -9.47
N SER A 163 -0.66 -7.17 -9.93
CA SER A 163 -1.54 -6.91 -11.07
C SER A 163 -0.84 -7.11 -12.40
N ARG A 164 0.47 -6.84 -12.52
CA ARG A 164 1.25 -7.03 -13.75
C ARG A 164 2.69 -7.42 -13.43
N VAL A 165 3.26 -8.24 -14.31
CA VAL A 165 4.68 -8.64 -14.31
C VAL A 165 5.35 -8.05 -15.55
N PHE A 166 6.54 -7.50 -15.39
CA PHE A 166 7.31 -6.83 -16.44
C PHE A 166 8.68 -7.52 -16.62
N PRO A 167 9.29 -7.45 -17.81
CA PRO A 167 10.57 -8.12 -18.06
C PRO A 167 11.70 -7.58 -17.17
N ASP A 168 11.71 -6.27 -16.91
CA ASP A 168 12.76 -5.60 -16.13
C ASP A 168 12.24 -4.34 -15.41
N LYS A 169 13.11 -3.76 -14.57
CA LYS A 169 12.80 -2.58 -13.75
C LYS A 169 12.43 -1.36 -14.59
N VAL A 170 13.08 -1.15 -15.73
CA VAL A 170 12.85 0.02 -16.59
C VAL A 170 11.45 -0.05 -17.20
N ALA A 171 11.10 -1.21 -17.76
CA ALA A 171 9.76 -1.46 -18.31
C ALA A 171 8.68 -1.37 -17.22
N MET A 172 8.94 -1.90 -16.03
CA MET A 172 8.03 -1.81 -14.90
C MET A 172 7.77 -0.36 -14.47
N LEU A 173 8.82 0.45 -14.32
CA LEU A 173 8.68 1.86 -13.92
C LEU A 173 7.95 2.67 -14.99
N ALA A 174 8.22 2.43 -16.28
CA ALA A 174 7.47 3.04 -17.37
C ALA A 174 5.97 2.69 -17.29
N GLY A 175 5.64 1.40 -17.09
CA GLY A 175 4.26 0.96 -16.93
C GLY A 175 3.57 1.50 -15.66
N ALA A 176 4.33 1.66 -14.56
CA ALA A 176 3.83 2.25 -13.32
C ALA A 176 3.49 3.74 -13.50
N LEU A 177 4.37 4.50 -14.18
CA LEU A 177 4.16 5.91 -14.48
C LEU A 177 3.04 6.12 -15.50
N GLU A 178 2.92 5.26 -16.50
CA GLU A 178 1.80 5.27 -17.43
C GLU A 178 0.48 5.09 -16.67
N MET A 179 0.37 4.04 -15.84
CA MET A 179 -0.81 3.78 -15.02
C MET A 179 -1.12 4.94 -14.07
N ALA A 180 -0.09 5.50 -13.42
CA ALA A 180 -0.27 6.67 -12.56
C ALA A 180 -0.79 7.88 -13.35
N GLY A 181 -0.30 8.11 -14.57
CA GLY A 181 -0.82 9.14 -15.47
C GLY A 181 -2.28 8.91 -15.87
N GLU A 182 -2.68 7.66 -16.11
CA GLU A 182 -4.07 7.31 -16.42
C GLU A 182 -5.03 7.57 -15.27
N ILE A 183 -4.59 7.28 -14.03
CA ILE A 183 -5.34 7.54 -12.81
C ILE A 183 -5.37 9.05 -12.52
N ALA A 184 -4.23 9.75 -12.63
CA ALA A 184 -4.11 11.18 -12.39
C ALA A 184 -4.93 12.03 -13.38
N GLY A 185 -5.17 11.51 -14.60
CA GLY A 185 -6.06 12.11 -15.58
C GLY A 185 -7.56 11.98 -15.28
N ARG A 186 -7.95 11.34 -14.17
CA ARG A 186 -9.36 11.24 -13.73
C ARG A 186 -9.70 12.34 -12.71
N SER A 187 -10.98 12.47 -12.40
CA SER A 187 -11.46 13.32 -11.31
C SER A 187 -10.79 12.90 -9.99
N PRO A 188 -10.05 13.80 -9.30
CA PRO A 188 -9.44 13.45 -8.03
C PRO A 188 -10.51 13.20 -6.95
N VAL A 189 -11.66 13.88 -7.01
CA VAL A 189 -12.81 13.62 -6.12
C VAL A 189 -13.28 12.18 -6.26
N ALA A 190 -13.46 11.71 -7.50
CA ALA A 190 -13.91 10.35 -7.77
C ALA A 190 -12.87 9.30 -7.37
N VAL A 191 -11.60 9.51 -7.73
CA VAL A 191 -10.51 8.55 -7.46
C VAL A 191 -10.24 8.41 -5.97
N GLN A 192 -10.02 9.53 -5.27
CA GLN A 192 -9.74 9.52 -3.83
C GLN A 192 -10.95 8.99 -3.05
N GLY A 193 -12.17 9.40 -3.41
CA GLY A 193 -13.39 8.87 -2.82
C GLY A 193 -13.57 7.36 -3.05
N THR A 194 -13.18 6.85 -4.23
CA THR A 194 -13.19 5.41 -4.51
C THR A 194 -12.25 4.66 -3.57
N LYS A 195 -11.00 5.12 -3.41
CA LYS A 195 -10.05 4.48 -2.48
C LYS A 195 -10.59 4.45 -1.05
N VAL A 196 -11.04 5.60 -0.53
CA VAL A 196 -11.60 5.72 0.82
C VAL A 196 -12.74 4.71 1.03
N ASN A 197 -13.69 4.63 0.09
CA ASN A 197 -14.83 3.74 0.21
C ASN A 197 -14.50 2.26 0.00
N LEU A 198 -13.51 1.91 -0.84
CA LEU A 198 -13.02 0.54 -0.98
C LEU A 198 -12.40 0.04 0.33
N ILE A 199 -11.60 0.87 1.00
CA ILE A 199 -11.02 0.54 2.30
C ILE A 199 -12.12 0.38 3.35
N TYR A 200 -13.07 1.32 3.42
CA TYR A 200 -14.19 1.21 4.36
C TYR A 200 -15.01 -0.06 4.13
N SER A 201 -15.33 -0.38 2.87
CA SER A 201 -16.14 -1.55 2.52
C SER A 201 -15.43 -2.88 2.80
N ARG A 202 -14.09 -2.91 2.77
CA ARG A 202 -13.29 -4.10 3.11
C ARG A 202 -13.51 -4.55 4.55
N ASP A 203 -13.74 -3.61 5.46
CA ASP A 203 -13.74 -3.83 6.90
C ASP A 203 -15.13 -3.73 7.54
N HIS A 204 -16.17 -3.55 6.73
CA HIS A 204 -17.57 -3.43 7.18
C HIS A 204 -18.48 -4.35 6.36
N SER A 205 -19.70 -4.59 6.85
CA SER A 205 -20.72 -5.25 6.05
C SER A 205 -21.13 -4.41 4.84
N VAL A 206 -21.72 -5.06 3.83
CA VAL A 206 -22.23 -4.36 2.64
C VAL A 206 -23.25 -3.28 3.02
N ALA A 207 -24.12 -3.52 4.02
CA ALA A 207 -25.13 -2.56 4.45
C ALA A 207 -24.49 -1.30 5.08
N GLU A 208 -23.50 -1.48 5.95
CA GLU A 208 -22.74 -0.37 6.55
C GLU A 208 -21.96 0.41 5.48
N GLY A 209 -21.31 -0.29 4.55
CA GLY A 209 -20.59 0.32 3.43
C GLY A 209 -21.49 1.15 2.51
N LEU A 210 -22.69 0.64 2.17
CA LEU A 210 -23.67 1.39 1.37
C LEU A 210 -24.19 2.63 2.09
N ASN A 211 -24.46 2.54 3.40
CA ASN A 211 -24.87 3.69 4.19
C ASN A 211 -23.78 4.77 4.27
N TYR A 212 -22.53 4.35 4.49
CA TYR A 212 -21.36 5.24 4.47
C TYR A 212 -21.19 5.90 3.09
N MET A 213 -21.28 5.12 2.00
CA MET A 213 -21.19 5.62 0.63
C MET A 213 -22.29 6.62 0.28
N ALA A 214 -23.53 6.41 0.73
CA ALA A 214 -24.61 7.36 0.53
C ALA A 214 -24.33 8.71 1.22
N THR A 215 -23.83 8.65 2.46
CA THR A 215 -23.43 9.84 3.23
C THR A 215 -22.21 10.52 2.62
N TRP A 216 -21.26 9.77 2.05
CA TRP A 216 -20.11 10.32 1.33
C TRP A 216 -20.54 11.05 0.05
N ASN A 217 -21.29 10.37 -0.81
CA ASN A 217 -21.65 10.89 -2.14
C ASN A 217 -22.70 12.01 -2.10
N MET A 218 -23.48 12.17 -1.03
CA MET A 218 -24.40 13.31 -0.92
C MET A 218 -23.67 14.66 -1.05
N SER A 219 -22.40 14.72 -0.62
CA SER A 219 -21.54 15.89 -0.80
C SER A 219 -20.73 15.79 -2.09
N MET A 220 -20.07 14.65 -2.34
CA MET A 220 -19.10 14.55 -3.45
C MET A 220 -19.73 14.63 -4.85
N LEU A 221 -21.03 14.32 -4.99
CA LEU A 221 -21.75 14.49 -6.26
C LEU A 221 -21.98 15.95 -6.65
N GLN A 222 -21.77 16.91 -5.75
CA GLN A 222 -21.94 18.34 -6.01
C GLN A 222 -20.73 18.97 -6.74
N THR A 223 -19.73 18.17 -7.12
CA THR A 223 -18.55 18.61 -7.89
C THR A 223 -18.88 18.94 -9.35
N GLU A 224 -18.16 19.90 -9.93
CA GLU A 224 -18.20 20.18 -11.38
C GLU A 224 -17.65 19.02 -12.22
N ASP A 225 -16.85 18.13 -11.63
CA ASP A 225 -16.20 17.02 -12.35
C ASP A 225 -17.21 16.09 -13.02
N VAL A 226 -18.39 15.90 -12.39
CA VAL A 226 -19.50 15.11 -12.95
C VAL A 226 -20.02 15.77 -14.23
N MET A 227 -20.28 17.07 -14.19
CA MET A 227 -20.82 17.82 -15.32
C MET A 227 -19.82 17.89 -16.48
N LYS A 228 -18.53 18.14 -16.19
CA LYS A 228 -17.45 18.13 -17.18
C LYS A 228 -17.33 16.76 -17.86
N SER A 229 -17.43 15.68 -17.09
CA SER A 229 -17.36 14.30 -17.60
C SER A 229 -18.59 13.94 -18.44
N ALA A 230 -19.79 14.35 -18.02
CA ALA A 230 -21.02 14.13 -18.76
C ALA A 230 -21.00 14.86 -20.11
N ALA A 231 -20.59 16.14 -20.14
CA ALA A 231 -20.47 16.92 -21.36
C ALA A 231 -19.46 16.30 -22.35
N ALA A 232 -18.28 15.92 -21.86
CA ALA A 232 -17.26 15.27 -22.70
C ALA A 232 -17.77 13.94 -23.29
N SER A 233 -18.52 13.15 -22.51
CA SER A 233 -19.13 11.90 -22.97
C SER A 233 -20.17 12.14 -24.07
N MET A 234 -21.06 13.14 -23.88
CA MET A 234 -22.06 13.52 -24.88
C MET A 234 -21.41 14.00 -26.20
N GLU A 235 -20.29 14.71 -26.10
CA GLU A 235 -19.51 15.18 -27.25
C GLU A 235 -18.55 14.11 -27.83
N LYS A 236 -18.55 12.89 -27.28
CA LYS A 236 -17.62 11.79 -27.64
C LYS A 236 -16.14 12.18 -27.56
N LYS A 237 -15.80 13.11 -26.66
CA LYS A 237 -14.42 13.49 -26.36
C LYS A 237 -13.78 12.46 -25.44
N SER A 238 -12.47 12.29 -25.57
CA SER A 238 -11.71 11.42 -24.67
C SER A 238 -11.76 11.98 -23.23
N PRO A 239 -12.01 11.16 -22.20
CA PRO A 239 -11.90 11.61 -20.82
C PRO A 239 -10.52 12.17 -20.47
N LYS A 240 -9.47 11.78 -21.21
CA LYS A 240 -8.09 12.25 -21.00
C LYS A 240 -7.90 13.75 -21.32
N THR A 241 -8.84 14.38 -22.04
CA THR A 241 -8.75 15.82 -22.38
C THR A 241 -9.45 16.72 -21.38
N ILE A 242 -10.08 16.17 -20.34
CA ILE A 242 -10.80 16.94 -19.33
C ILE A 242 -9.81 17.40 -18.27
N THR A 243 -9.85 18.70 -17.95
CA THR A 243 -9.08 19.26 -16.84
C THR A 243 -9.97 19.37 -15.60
N PHE A 244 -9.54 18.74 -14.52
CA PHE A 244 -10.18 18.81 -13.20
C PHE A 244 -9.36 19.70 -12.27
N SER A 245 -10.02 20.38 -11.34
CA SER A 245 -9.35 21.19 -10.31
C SER A 245 -8.52 20.32 -9.36
N LYS A 246 -7.60 20.95 -8.62
CA LYS A 246 -6.85 20.30 -7.54
C LYS A 246 -7.75 19.92 -6.37
N LEU A 247 -7.35 18.90 -5.58
CA LEU A 247 -8.07 18.40 -4.40
C LEU A 247 -7.08 17.90 -3.35
#